data_AF-A0A3P7J7C0-F1
#
_entry.id   AF-A0A3P7J7C0-F1
#
_cell.length_a   1.000
_cell.length_b   1.000
_cell.length_c   1.000
_cell.angle_alpha   90.00
_cell.angle_beta   90.00
_cell.angle_gamma   90.00
#
_symmetry.space_group_name_H-M   'P 1'
#
loop_
_entity.id
_entity.type
_entity.pdbx_description
1 polymer ?
#
loop_
_entity_poly.entity_id
_entity_poly.type
_entity_poly.pdbx_seq_one_letter_code
_entity_poly.pdbx_strand_id
1 'polypeptide(L)' 'MTCLVWTKERQIYKDAFNTASFQNFPLQDKTDMRDWGIHVSRRNKALKIWMSVRLNGLEGLRYYLNNVSIYGLYVEQLKE' A
#
# COMPACT_ATOMS: atom_id res chain seq x y z
N MET A 1 10.54 0.66 1.95
CA MET A 1 9.26 0.22 2.55
C MET A 1 8.05 0.69 1.74
N THR A 2 7.06 -0.18 1.55
CA THR A 2 5.74 0.14 0.97
C THR A 2 4.72 -0.10 2.08
N CYS A 3 3.81 0.85 2.30
CA CYS A 3 2.70 0.69 3.24
C CYS A 3 1.39 0.87 2.46
N LEU A 4 0.40 0.05 2.80
CA LEU A 4 -0.96 0.14 2.29
C LEU A 4 -1.86 0.48 3.48
N VAL A 5 -2.69 1.51 3.33
CA VAL A 5 -3.69 1.91 4.31
C VAL A 5 -5.05 1.76 3.66
N TRP A 6 -5.96 1.08 4.34
CA TRP A 6 -7.34 0.91 3.92
C TRP A 6 -8.25 1.53 4.97
N THR A 7 -9.22 2.34 4.55
CA THR A 7 -10.24 2.90 5.43
C THR A 7 -11.62 2.62 4.84
N LYS A 8 -12.60 2.40 5.72
CA LYS A 8 -14.01 2.27 5.35
C LYS A 8 -14.59 3.62 4.94
N GLU A 9 -14.26 4.67 5.68
CA GLU A 9 -14.79 6.02 5.50
C GLU A 9 -13.74 6.92 4.84
N ARG A 10 -13.95 7.15 3.55
CA ARG A 10 -13.08 7.97 2.71
C ARG A 10 -13.15 9.45 3.05
N GLN A 11 -14.34 9.95 3.36
CA GLN A 11 -14.58 11.38 3.47
C GLN A 11 -13.80 12.00 4.62
N ILE A 12 -13.66 11.29 5.74
CA ILE A 12 -12.87 11.73 6.91
C ILE A 12 -11.43 12.07 6.50
N TYR A 13 -10.79 11.22 5.69
CA TYR A 13 -9.43 11.44 5.22
C TYR A 13 -9.36 12.61 4.24
N LYS A 14 -10.33 12.67 3.32
CA LYS A 14 -10.41 13.74 2.34
C LYS A 14 -10.52 15.10 3.02
N ASP A 15 -11.37 15.21 4.03
CA ASP A 15 -11.58 16.46 4.78
C ASP A 15 -10.36 16.81 5.64
N ALA A 16 -9.72 15.82 6.27
CA ALA A 16 -8.54 16.03 7.10
C ALA A 16 -7.30 16.49 6.32
N PHE A 17 -7.12 16.02 5.07
CA PHE A 17 -5.99 16.36 4.22
C PHE A 17 -6.32 17.37 3.11
N ASN A 18 -7.55 17.89 3.09
CA ASN A 18 -7.97 18.88 2.11
C ASN A 18 -7.09 20.13 2.24
N THR A 19 -6.33 20.43 1.18
CA THR A 19 -5.49 21.61 1.13
C THR A 19 -5.91 22.45 -0.08
N ALA A 20 -6.16 23.74 0.15
CA ALA A 20 -6.40 24.69 -0.93
C ALA A 20 -5.10 24.91 -1.72
N SER A 21 -4.87 24.06 -2.71
CA SER A 21 -3.69 24.13 -3.56
C SER A 21 -4.07 24.73 -4.90
N PHE A 22 -3.24 25.63 -5.44
CA PHE A 22 -3.36 26.14 -6.81
C PHE A 22 -3.26 25.03 -7.88
N GLN A 23 -2.88 23.81 -7.47
CA GLN A 23 -2.79 22.61 -8.30
C GLN A 23 -4.09 21.80 -8.31
N ASN A 24 -5.15 22.30 -7.67
CA ASN A 24 -6.50 21.75 -7.76
C ASN A 24 -7.10 22.19 -9.10
N PHE A 25 -6.63 21.60 -10.20
CA PHE A 25 -7.29 21.80 -11.48
C PHE A 25 -8.67 21.15 -11.40
N PRO A 26 -9.75 21.84 -11.83
CA PRO A 26 -11.11 21.29 -11.85
C PRO A 26 -11.29 20.22 -12.94
N LEU A 27 -10.21 19.53 -13.33
CA LEU A 27 -10.27 18.39 -14.24
C LEU A 27 -10.82 17.18 -13.50
N GLN A 28 -12.14 17.09 -13.56
CA GLN A 28 -12.93 15.87 -13.46
C GLN A 28 -13.08 15.26 -12.07
N ASP A 29 -14.27 14.71 -11.89
CA ASP A 29 -14.92 14.03 -10.76
C ASP A 29 -14.17 12.80 -10.17
N LYS A 30 -12.83 12.80 -10.23
CA LYS A 30 -11.98 11.69 -9.81
C LYS A 30 -11.41 11.97 -8.43
N THR A 31 -11.43 10.94 -7.58
CA THR A 31 -10.79 10.99 -6.26
C THR A 31 -9.30 11.25 -6.44
N ASP A 32 -8.85 12.44 -6.04
CA ASP A 32 -7.43 12.73 -6.02
C ASP A 32 -6.78 11.97 -4.86
N MET A 33 -5.81 11.11 -5.15
CA MET A 33 -5.08 10.40 -4.10
C MET A 33 -4.15 11.35 -3.28
N ARG A 34 -4.05 12.65 -3.62
CA ARG A 34 -3.38 13.66 -2.79
C ARG A 34 -4.15 13.90 -1.51
N ASP A 35 -5.48 13.82 -1.56
CA ASP A 35 -6.37 14.05 -0.42
C ASP A 35 -6.38 12.89 0.59
N TRP A 36 -5.52 11.89 0.41
CA TRP A 36 -5.46 10.68 1.24
C TRP A 36 -4.17 10.60 2.06
N GLY A 37 -3.39 11.68 2.09
CA GLY A 37 -2.21 11.76 2.95
C GLY A 37 -1.52 13.10 2.88
N ILE A 38 -0.43 13.21 3.64
CA ILE A 38 0.30 14.47 3.86
C ILE A 38 1.08 14.91 2.61
N HIS A 39 1.39 13.99 1.69
CA HIS A 39 2.31 14.25 0.58
C HIS A 39 1.62 14.84 -0.65
N VAL A 40 2.10 16.01 -1.10
CA VAL A 40 1.64 16.65 -2.35
C VAL A 40 2.15 15.90 -3.60
N SER A 41 3.44 15.52 -3.60
CA SER A 41 4.05 14.68 -4.65
C SER A 41 4.24 13.26 -4.14
N ARG A 42 3.98 12.27 -4.99
CA ARG A 42 4.06 10.85 -4.62
C ARG A 42 4.67 10.01 -5.75
N ARG A 43 5.48 9.03 -5.36
CA ARG A 43 6.03 8.01 -6.29
C ARG A 43 4.92 7.01 -6.65
N ASN A 44 4.99 6.42 -7.85
CA ASN A 44 4.08 5.35 -8.26
C ASN A 44 4.42 4.02 -7.54
N LYS A 45 4.03 3.90 -6.27
CA LYS A 45 4.24 2.70 -5.44
C LYS A 45 3.32 1.55 -5.82
N ALA A 46 2.24 1.80 -6.57
CA ALA A 46 1.29 0.77 -6.99
C ALA A 46 1.92 -0.20 -7.99
N LEU A 47 2.81 0.28 -8.87
CA LEU A 47 3.40 -0.53 -9.93
C LEU A 47 4.16 -1.76 -9.40
N LYS A 48 4.99 -1.58 -8.37
CA LYS A 48 5.71 -2.71 -7.75
C LYS A 48 4.77 -3.73 -7.12
N ILE A 49 3.67 -3.29 -6.49
CA ILE A 49 2.69 -4.20 -5.88
C ILE A 49 2.00 -4.99 -7.00
N TRP A 50 1.58 -4.30 -8.05
CA TRP A 50 0.95 -4.91 -9.22
C TRP A 50 1.87 -5.93 -9.89
N MET A 51 3.14 -5.60 -10.12
CA MET A 51 4.14 -6.52 -10.66
C MET A 51 4.34 -7.73 -9.76
N SER A 52 4.48 -7.53 -8.43
CA SER A 52 4.65 -8.64 -7.48
C SER A 52 3.47 -9.62 -7.52
N VAL A 53 2.23 -9.12 -7.53
CA VAL A 53 1.03 -9.96 -7.61
C VAL A 53 0.93 -10.64 -8.97
N ARG A 54 1.25 -9.94 -10.06
CA ARG A 54 1.10 -10.50 -11.41
C ARG A 54 2.15 -11.57 -11.74
N LEU A 55 3.39 -11.38 -11.29
CA LEU A 55 4.49 -12.31 -11.57
C LEU A 55 4.44 -13.56 -10.69
N ASN A 56 4.10 -13.41 -9.41
CA ASN A 56 4.11 -14.54 -8.46
C ASN A 56 2.74 -15.19 -8.29
N GLY A 57 1.66 -14.48 -8.65
CA GLY A 57 0.30 -14.88 -8.32
C GLY A 57 0.04 -14.88 -6.81
N LEU A 58 -1.16 -15.30 -6.42
CA LEU A 58 -1.51 -15.45 -5.00
C LEU A 58 -0.79 -16.64 -4.37
N GLU A 59 -0.66 -17.74 -5.12
CA GLU A 59 -0.01 -18.96 -4.65
C GLU A 59 1.48 -18.77 -4.37
N GLY A 60 2.21 -18.02 -5.23
CA GLY A 60 3.61 -17.73 -5.00
C GLY A 60 3.84 -16.86 -3.76
N LEU A 61 2.94 -15.90 -3.51
CA LEU A 61 2.98 -15.09 -2.29
C LEU A 61 2.71 -15.94 -1.04
N ARG A 62 1.70 -16.83 -1.09
CA ARG A 62 1.39 -17.76 0.00
C ARG A 62 2.54 -18.72 0.28
N TYR A 63 3.14 -19.28 -0.77
CA TYR A 63 4.31 -20.15 -0.67
C TYR A 63 5.48 -19.44 0.03
N TYR A 64 5.79 -18.21 -0.38
CA TYR A 64 6.85 -17.42 0.26
C TYR A 64 6.58 -17.19 1.75
N LEU A 65 5.36 -16.78 2.12
CA LEU A 65 4.99 -16.54 3.52
C LEU A 65 5.09 -17.81 4.37
N ASN A 66 4.60 -18.94 3.85
CA ASN A 66 4.67 -20.22 4.56
C ASN A 66 6.12 -20.65 4.80
N ASN A 67 6.99 -20.51 3.81
CA ASN A 67 8.40 -20.85 3.96
C ASN A 67 9.09 -19.98 5.01
N VAL A 68 8.83 -18.66 5.00
CA VAL A 68 9.41 -17.76 6.02
C VAL A 68 8.99 -18.18 7.43
N SER A 69 7.72 -18.56 7.62
CA SER A 69 7.24 -19.07 8.91
C SER A 69 7.93 -20.37 9.31
N ILE A 70 8.09 -21.31 8.37
CA ILE A 70 8.75 -22.61 8.62
C ILE A 70 10.22 -22.39 9.02
N TYR A 71 10.95 -21.55 8.29
CA TYR A 71 12.33 -21.22 8.64
C TYR A 71 12.44 -20.55 10.01
N GLY A 72 11.48 -19.69 10.37
CA GLY A 72 11.40 -19.09 11.71
C GLY A 72 11.33 -20.15 12.81
N LEU A 73 10.43 -21.12 12.66
CA LEU A 73 10.27 -22.23 13.61
C LEU A 73 11.53 -23.10 13.71
N TYR A 74 12.17 -23.41 12.58
CA TYR A 74 13.43 -24.16 12.59
C TYR A 74 14.54 -23.42 13.35
N VAL A 75 14.63 -22.10 13.20
CA VAL A 75 15.62 -21.30 13.91
C VAL A 75 15.31 -21.24 15.41
N GLU A 76 14.05 -21.22 15.81
CA GLU A 76 13.66 -21.29 17.23
C GLU A 76 14.03 -22.64 17.85
N GLN A 77 13.79 -23.75 17.15
CA GLN A 77 14.16 -25.09 17.62
C GLN A 77 15.66 -25.30 17.79
N LEU A 78 16.49 -24.62 17.00
CA LEU A 78 17.95 -24.69 17.10
C LEU A 78 18.52 -23.85 18.25
N LYS A 79 17.70 -23.01 18.88
CA LYS A 79 18.09 -22.16 20.01
C LYS A 79 17.79 -22.80 21.37
N GLU A 80 16.88 -23.79 21.42
CA GLU A 80 16.67 -24.67 22.59
C GLU A 80 17.69 -25.81 22.60
#